data_AF-A0A060ZHI7-F1
#
_entry.id   AF-A0A060ZHI7-F1
#
_cell.length_a   1.000
_cell.length_b   1.000
_cell.length_c   1.000
_cell.angle_alpha   90.00
_cell.angle_beta   90.00
_cell.angle_gamma   90.00
#
_symmetry.space_group_name_H-M   'P 1'
#
loop_
_entity.id
_entity.type
_entity.pdbx_description
1 polymer ?
#
loop_
_entity_poly.entity_id
_entity_poly.type
_entity_poly.pdbx_seq_one_letter_code
_entity_poly.pdbx_strand_id
1 'polypeptide(L)'
;MLDYRRMLMEDFSLSPEIVLHCRGEIEAHCSGLHRKGRTLHCLMRVGRGDLGAIDNLCQKALQTLIQEADPGADYRIDRALNEACESVIQTACKHIRNGDPMILSCLMEHLYTDKMVEDCEHRLLELQYFIARDWKLDPILYKKCQGDASRLCHTHGWNETSEMMPPGAIFSCLYRHAYRTEEQGRRVGLHP
;
A
#
# COMPACT_ATOMS: atom_id res chain seq x y z
N MET A 1 -5.40 -13.35 15.25
CA MET A 1 -4.74 -12.06 14.87
C MET A 1 -5.03 -11.65 13.43
N LEU A 2 -4.90 -12.55 12.43
CA LEU A 2 -5.31 -12.24 11.04
C LEU A 2 -6.78 -11.79 10.92
N ASP A 3 -7.67 -12.40 11.71
CA ASP A 3 -9.10 -12.04 11.70
C ASP A 3 -9.34 -10.59 12.14
N TYR A 4 -8.56 -10.06 13.09
CA TYR A 4 -8.71 -8.67 13.55
C TYR A 4 -8.28 -7.66 12.48
N ARG A 5 -7.12 -7.88 11.86
CA ARG A 5 -6.63 -7.03 10.75
C ARG A 5 -7.63 -7.00 9.59
N ARG A 6 -8.20 -8.17 9.27
CA ARG A 6 -9.25 -8.28 8.27
C ARG A 6 -10.54 -7.57 8.69
N MET A 7 -10.97 -7.71 9.94
CA MET A 7 -12.14 -6.99 10.46
C MET A 7 -11.96 -5.47 10.36
N LEU A 8 -10.77 -4.93 10.70
CA LEU A 8 -10.47 -3.51 10.55
C LEU A 8 -10.60 -3.03 9.09
N MET A 9 -10.11 -3.83 8.14
CA MET A 9 -10.22 -3.51 6.71
C MET A 9 -11.62 -3.73 6.14
N GLU A 10 -12.46 -4.55 6.77
CA GLU A 10 -13.84 -4.77 6.32
C GLU A 10 -14.82 -3.75 6.90
N ASP A 11 -14.58 -3.29 8.13
CA ASP A 11 -15.43 -2.39 8.91
C ASP A 11 -14.62 -1.28 9.61
N PHE A 12 -14.62 -0.10 8.99
CA PHE A 12 -13.91 1.06 9.50
C PHE A 12 -14.43 1.56 10.86
N SER A 13 -15.66 1.21 11.24
CA SER A 13 -16.23 1.64 12.52
C SER A 13 -15.49 1.06 13.73
N LEU A 14 -14.67 0.03 13.49
CA LEU A 14 -13.77 -0.57 14.47
C LEU A 14 -12.50 0.26 14.72
N SER A 15 -12.25 1.31 13.92
CA SER A 15 -11.18 2.28 14.16
C SER A 15 -11.77 3.62 14.63
N PRO A 16 -11.65 3.94 15.93
CA PRO A 16 -12.10 5.21 16.49
C PRO A 16 -11.54 6.44 15.76
N GLU A 17 -10.29 6.36 15.32
CA GLU A 17 -9.53 7.41 14.66
C GLU A 17 -10.12 7.71 13.28
N ILE A 18 -10.50 6.68 12.51
CA ILE A 18 -11.20 6.88 11.24
C ILE A 18 -12.58 7.51 11.48
N VAL A 19 -13.34 6.99 12.44
CA VAL A 19 -14.69 7.51 12.75
C VAL A 19 -14.65 8.97 13.19
N LEU A 20 -13.63 9.35 13.97
CA LEU A 20 -13.46 10.70 14.49
C LEU A 20 -12.92 11.66 13.43
N HIS A 21 -11.85 11.28 12.73
CA HIS A 21 -11.10 12.19 11.88
C HIS A 21 -11.56 12.21 10.42
N CYS A 22 -12.18 11.14 9.91
CA CYS A 22 -12.61 11.05 8.51
C CYS A 22 -14.11 11.29 8.30
N ARG A 23 -14.84 11.77 9.32
CA ARG A 23 -16.29 11.97 9.23
C ARG A 23 -16.69 12.87 8.06
N GLY A 24 -15.97 13.98 7.89
CA GLY A 24 -16.25 14.95 6.82
C GLY A 24 -16.11 14.32 5.44
N GLU A 25 -15.04 13.57 5.21
CA GLU A 25 -14.79 12.89 3.94
C GLU A 25 -15.80 11.77 3.68
N ILE A 26 -16.19 11.03 4.72
CA ILE A 26 -17.18 9.95 4.60
C ILE A 26 -18.54 10.53 4.16
N GLU A 27 -18.97 11.62 4.78
CA GLU A 27 -20.24 12.28 4.49
C GLU A 27 -20.21 12.98 3.13
N ALA A 28 -19.11 13.66 2.78
CA ALA A 28 -19.00 14.44 1.56
C ALA A 28 -18.71 13.60 0.30
N HIS A 29 -17.90 12.54 0.42
CA HIS A 29 -17.36 11.82 -0.75
C HIS A 29 -17.78 10.35 -0.84
N CYS A 30 -18.07 9.71 0.29
CA CYS A 30 -18.25 8.25 0.33
C CYS A 30 -19.70 7.76 0.40
N SER A 31 -20.68 8.67 0.30
CA SER A 31 -22.11 8.34 0.31
C SER A 31 -22.55 7.50 1.53
N GLY A 32 -21.84 7.63 2.66
CA GLY A 32 -22.19 6.99 3.94
C GLY A 32 -21.43 5.69 4.27
N LEU A 33 -21.99 4.92 5.22
CA LEU A 33 -21.37 3.76 5.86
C LEU A 33 -21.51 2.48 5.02
N HIS A 34 -20.52 2.17 4.21
CA HIS A 34 -20.45 0.91 3.45
C HIS A 34 -19.50 -0.12 4.10
N ARG A 35 -19.96 -1.38 4.19
CA ARG A 35 -19.18 -2.54 4.67
C ARG A 35 -18.37 -3.21 3.56
N LYS A 36 -17.56 -4.20 3.96
CA LYS A 36 -16.63 -4.96 3.10
C LYS A 36 -15.52 -4.08 2.53
N GLY A 37 -15.01 -3.13 3.33
CA GLY A 37 -13.90 -2.27 2.94
C GLY A 37 -14.23 -1.15 1.95
N ARG A 38 -15.46 -1.07 1.44
CA ARG A 38 -15.87 -0.02 0.47
C ARG A 38 -15.65 1.40 0.96
N THR A 39 -15.94 1.68 2.24
CA THR A 39 -15.70 3.02 2.79
C THR A 39 -14.21 3.33 2.90
N LEU A 40 -13.38 2.36 3.33
CA LEU A 40 -11.94 2.55 3.41
C LEU A 40 -11.34 2.80 2.04
N HIS A 41 -11.72 2.01 1.03
CA HIS A 41 -11.27 2.26 -0.34
C HIS A 41 -11.77 3.59 -0.92
N CYS A 42 -12.96 4.04 -0.54
CA CYS A 42 -13.38 5.40 -0.86
C CYS A 42 -12.46 6.44 -0.21
N LEU A 43 -12.15 6.30 1.08
CA LEU A 43 -11.19 7.17 1.78
C LEU A 43 -9.79 7.10 1.16
N MET A 44 -9.35 5.94 0.67
CA MET A 44 -8.11 5.80 -0.09
C MET A 44 -8.12 6.62 -1.37
N ARG A 45 -9.24 6.64 -2.12
CA ARG A 45 -9.41 7.52 -3.30
C ARG A 45 -9.40 9.01 -2.92
N VAL A 46 -10.04 9.39 -1.81
CA VAL A 46 -9.98 10.76 -1.31
C VAL A 46 -8.53 11.13 -0.93
N GLY A 47 -7.83 10.25 -0.21
CA GLY A 47 -6.43 10.46 0.19
C GLY A 47 -5.44 10.48 -0.97
N ARG A 48 -5.79 9.86 -2.10
CA ARG A 48 -5.09 9.96 -3.40
C ARG A 48 -5.29 11.30 -4.10
N GLY A 49 -6.37 12.01 -3.78
CA GLY A 49 -6.81 13.21 -4.48
C GLY A 49 -7.78 12.95 -5.62
N ASP A 50 -8.30 11.71 -5.78
CA ASP A 50 -9.20 11.35 -6.88
C ASP A 50 -10.62 11.94 -6.70
N LEU A 51 -11.02 12.21 -5.44
CA LEU A 51 -12.38 12.65 -5.09
C LEU A 51 -12.44 14.00 -4.37
N GLY A 52 -11.29 14.61 -4.06
CA GLY A 52 -11.23 15.88 -3.33
C GLY A 52 -9.98 16.02 -2.47
N ALA A 53 -9.93 17.12 -1.69
CA ALA A 53 -8.92 17.29 -0.65
C ALA A 53 -9.28 16.45 0.57
N ILE A 54 -8.26 15.91 1.25
CA ILE A 54 -8.40 15.16 2.50
C ILE A 54 -7.88 16.00 3.67
N ASP A 55 -8.58 15.95 4.80
CA ASP A 55 -8.05 16.50 6.05
C ASP A 55 -6.79 15.76 6.50
N ASN A 56 -5.80 16.49 7.03
CA ASN A 56 -4.53 15.90 7.44
C ASN A 56 -4.69 14.86 8.57
N LEU A 57 -5.65 15.04 9.48
CA LEU A 57 -5.93 14.06 10.54
C LEU A 57 -6.59 12.82 9.95
N CYS A 58 -7.51 12.97 8.99
CA CYS A 58 -8.08 11.82 8.29
C CYS A 58 -7.00 11.04 7.52
N GLN A 59 -6.16 11.76 6.76
CA GLN A 59 -5.07 11.16 6.00
C GLN A 59 -4.09 10.39 6.90
N LYS A 60 -3.78 10.93 8.08
CA LYS A 60 -2.93 10.24 9.07
C LYS A 60 -3.62 9.02 9.67
N ALA A 61 -4.90 9.14 10.06
CA ALA A 61 -5.68 8.01 10.59
C ALA A 61 -5.77 6.87 9.57
N LEU A 62 -6.01 7.21 8.30
CA LEU A 62 -6.05 6.24 7.21
C LEU A 62 -4.70 5.55 6.99
N GLN A 63 -3.60 6.30 6.99
CA GLN A 63 -2.25 5.73 6.91
C GLN A 63 -1.95 4.78 8.08
N THR A 64 -2.29 5.18 9.31
CA THR A 64 -2.13 4.33 10.49
C THR A 64 -2.93 3.05 10.39
N LEU A 65 -4.21 3.12 9.98
CA LEU A 65 -5.04 1.92 9.80
C LEU A 65 -4.43 0.98 8.76
N ILE A 66 -3.99 1.50 7.62
CA ILE A 66 -3.38 0.68 6.56
C ILE A 66 -2.08 0.04 7.06
N GLN A 67 -1.29 0.74 7.87
CA GLN A 67 -0.08 0.20 8.48
C GLN A 67 -0.38 -0.90 9.51
N GLU A 68 -1.42 -0.75 10.33
CA GLU A 68 -1.82 -1.74 11.33
C GLU A 68 -2.46 -2.98 10.70
N ALA A 69 -3.31 -2.77 9.69
CA ALA A 69 -3.92 -3.86 8.94
C ALA A 69 -2.92 -4.54 8.01
N ASP A 70 -1.92 -3.81 7.51
CA ASP A 70 -0.84 -4.27 6.64
C ASP A 70 -1.35 -5.22 5.52
N PRO A 71 -2.27 -4.74 4.65
CA PRO A 71 -2.74 -5.54 3.52
C PRO A 71 -1.63 -5.82 2.48
N GLY A 72 -0.50 -5.11 2.56
CA GLY A 72 0.70 -5.34 1.76
C GLY A 72 1.39 -6.68 2.07
N ALA A 73 1.34 -7.16 3.32
CA ALA A 73 1.83 -8.50 3.65
C ALA A 73 0.90 -9.63 3.21
N ASP A 74 -0.40 -9.36 3.14
CA ASP A 74 -1.39 -10.36 2.76
C ASP A 74 -2.63 -9.68 2.17
N TYR A 75 -2.74 -9.71 0.85
CA TYR A 75 -3.84 -9.09 0.10
C TYR A 75 -5.23 -9.57 0.56
N ARG A 76 -5.32 -10.77 1.18
CA ARG A 76 -6.58 -11.34 1.66
C ARG A 76 -7.17 -10.59 2.85
N ILE A 77 -6.35 -9.79 3.53
CA ILE A 77 -6.79 -8.87 4.59
C ILE A 77 -7.69 -7.80 3.97
N ASP A 78 -7.35 -7.34 2.77
CA ASP A 78 -8.19 -6.44 2.00
C ASP A 78 -9.21 -7.23 1.19
N ARG A 79 -10.40 -7.39 1.77
CA ARG A 79 -11.51 -8.10 1.12
C ARG A 79 -11.92 -7.48 -0.21
N ALA A 80 -11.94 -6.15 -0.30
CA ALA A 80 -12.42 -5.46 -1.49
C ALA A 80 -11.41 -5.60 -2.64
N LEU A 81 -10.11 -5.53 -2.34
CA LEU A 81 -9.06 -5.87 -3.30
C LEU A 81 -9.13 -7.35 -3.72
N ASN A 82 -9.24 -8.26 -2.75
CA ASN A 82 -9.29 -9.71 -3.02
C ASN A 82 -10.47 -10.08 -3.94
N GLU A 83 -11.68 -9.59 -3.63
CA GLU A 83 -12.88 -9.83 -4.45
C GLU A 83 -12.73 -9.20 -5.85
N ALA A 84 -12.16 -8.00 -5.97
CA ALA A 84 -11.97 -7.32 -7.26
C ALA A 84 -10.91 -8.02 -8.15
N CYS A 85 -9.86 -8.57 -7.54
CA CYS A 85 -8.73 -9.15 -8.25
C CYS A 85 -8.80 -10.67 -8.46
N GLU A 86 -9.84 -11.34 -7.97
CA GLU A 86 -9.94 -12.82 -8.01
C GLU A 86 -9.75 -13.40 -9.43
N SER A 87 -10.36 -12.79 -10.45
CA SER A 87 -10.21 -13.22 -11.84
C SER A 87 -8.78 -13.09 -12.36
N VAL A 88 -8.09 -11.99 -12.04
CA VAL A 88 -6.70 -11.74 -12.41
C VAL A 88 -5.78 -12.73 -11.71
N ILE A 89 -6.02 -13.00 -10.42
CA ILE A 89 -5.26 -13.97 -9.63
C ILE A 89 -5.36 -15.37 -10.26
N GLN A 90 -6.56 -15.80 -10.62
CA GLN A 90 -6.80 -17.13 -11.18
C GLN A 90 -6.24 -17.29 -12.61
N THR A 91 -6.16 -16.21 -13.38
CA THR A 91 -5.76 -16.27 -14.80
C THR A 91 -4.27 -15.95 -15.02
N ALA A 92 -3.72 -14.97 -14.31
CA ALA A 92 -2.35 -14.49 -14.46
C ALA A 92 -1.41 -14.92 -13.33
N CYS A 93 -1.88 -14.93 -12.08
CA CYS A 93 -1.04 -15.20 -10.89
C CYS A 93 -1.15 -16.61 -10.30
N LYS A 94 -1.81 -17.55 -11.00
CA LYS A 94 -2.10 -18.92 -10.52
C LYS A 94 -0.90 -19.76 -10.07
N HIS A 95 0.29 -19.39 -10.51
CA HIS A 95 1.54 -20.09 -10.20
C HIS A 95 2.09 -19.72 -8.81
N ILE A 96 1.60 -18.62 -8.23
CA ILE A 96 1.97 -18.16 -6.89
C ILE A 96 1.02 -18.79 -5.88
N ARG A 97 1.56 -19.20 -4.73
CA ARG A 97 0.77 -19.81 -3.66
C ARG A 97 -0.22 -18.79 -3.09
N ASN A 98 -1.46 -19.22 -2.86
CA ASN A 98 -2.46 -18.38 -2.18
C ASN A 98 -1.97 -17.89 -0.82
N GLY A 99 -2.10 -16.58 -0.58
CA GLY A 99 -1.62 -15.91 0.63
C GLY A 99 -0.12 -15.62 0.65
N ASP A 100 0.61 -15.89 -0.43
CA ASP A 100 1.97 -15.42 -0.60
C ASP A 100 1.97 -13.90 -0.88
N PRO A 101 2.80 -13.10 -0.18
CA PRO A 101 2.93 -11.66 -0.44
C PRO A 101 3.26 -11.33 -1.92
N MET A 102 3.87 -12.26 -2.66
CA MET A 102 4.18 -12.11 -4.09
C MET A 102 2.95 -11.94 -4.99
N ILE A 103 1.74 -12.28 -4.51
CA ILE A 103 0.51 -12.05 -5.28
C ILE A 103 0.35 -10.55 -5.60
N LEU A 104 0.62 -9.66 -4.65
CA LEU A 104 0.55 -8.22 -4.93
C LEU A 104 1.56 -7.78 -5.98
N SER A 105 2.78 -8.30 -5.93
CA SER A 105 3.79 -8.02 -6.96
C SER A 105 3.32 -8.49 -8.35
N CYS A 106 2.77 -9.70 -8.46
CA CYS A 106 2.20 -10.19 -9.71
C CYS A 106 1.05 -9.34 -10.22
N LEU A 107 0.13 -8.92 -9.33
CA LEU A 107 -0.96 -8.02 -9.71
C LEU A 107 -0.43 -6.69 -10.25
N MET A 108 0.60 -6.12 -9.63
CA MET A 108 1.25 -4.87 -10.07
C MET A 108 1.96 -5.04 -11.43
N GLU A 109 2.60 -6.18 -11.68
CA GLU A 109 3.23 -6.49 -12.97
C GLU A 109 2.21 -6.56 -14.11
N HIS A 110 0.97 -6.95 -13.80
CA HIS A 110 -0.12 -7.05 -14.76
C HIS A 110 -0.99 -5.80 -14.88
N LEU A 111 -0.71 -4.72 -14.13
CA LEU A 111 -1.56 -3.53 -13.98
C LEU A 111 -2.07 -2.92 -15.29
N TYR A 112 -1.22 -2.85 -16.33
CA TYR A 112 -1.58 -2.26 -17.63
C TYR A 112 -1.65 -3.30 -18.76
N THR A 113 -1.93 -4.56 -18.42
CA THR A 113 -2.06 -5.66 -19.38
C THR A 113 -3.52 -5.97 -19.67
N ASP A 114 -3.79 -6.72 -20.75
CA ASP A 114 -5.12 -7.21 -21.13
C ASP A 114 -5.74 -8.18 -20.09
N LYS A 115 -4.93 -8.65 -19.13
CA LYS A 115 -5.38 -9.51 -18.02
C LYS A 115 -5.99 -8.73 -16.87
N MET A 116 -5.70 -7.44 -16.76
CA MET A 116 -6.22 -6.62 -15.66
C MET A 116 -7.68 -6.24 -15.91
N VAL A 117 -8.48 -6.29 -14.85
CA VAL A 117 -9.87 -5.81 -14.88
C VAL A 117 -9.96 -4.48 -14.14
N GLU A 118 -10.84 -3.60 -14.61
CA GLU A 118 -10.98 -2.21 -14.12
C GLU A 118 -11.13 -2.13 -12.59
N ASP A 119 -11.99 -2.98 -12.01
CA ASP A 119 -12.20 -2.99 -10.55
C ASP A 119 -10.92 -3.37 -9.78
N CYS A 120 -10.16 -4.35 -10.28
CA CYS A 120 -8.90 -4.75 -9.65
C CYS A 120 -7.85 -3.63 -9.78
N GLU A 121 -7.74 -3.02 -10.97
CA GLU A 121 -6.85 -1.90 -11.22
C GLU A 121 -7.08 -0.76 -10.23
N HIS A 122 -8.34 -0.34 -10.05
CA HIS A 122 -8.70 0.73 -9.12
C HIS A 122 -8.29 0.41 -7.67
N ARG A 123 -8.65 -0.77 -7.16
CA ARG A 123 -8.31 -1.19 -5.79
C ARG A 123 -6.81 -1.32 -5.59
N LEU A 124 -6.11 -1.81 -6.62
CA LEU A 124 -4.67 -2.01 -6.58
C LEU A 124 -3.92 -0.68 -6.56
N LEU A 125 -4.32 0.29 -7.38
CA LEU A 125 -3.78 1.65 -7.39
C LEU A 125 -4.05 2.40 -6.07
N GLU A 126 -5.22 2.16 -5.46
CA GLU A 126 -5.56 2.70 -4.14
C GLU A 126 -4.55 2.25 -3.09
N LEU A 127 -4.27 0.94 -3.02
CA LEU A 127 -3.27 0.41 -2.10
C LEU A 127 -1.83 0.83 -2.48
N GLN A 128 -1.50 0.83 -3.78
CA GLN A 128 -0.18 1.21 -4.30
C GLN A 128 0.22 2.62 -3.83
N TYR A 129 -0.72 3.56 -3.81
CA TYR A 129 -0.47 4.93 -3.37
C TYR A 129 0.12 5.01 -1.96
N PHE A 130 -0.39 4.19 -1.04
CA PHE A 130 0.09 4.12 0.34
C PHE A 130 1.42 3.39 0.42
N ILE A 131 1.57 2.25 -0.28
CA ILE A 131 2.83 1.50 -0.34
C ILE A 131 3.98 2.37 -0.87
N ALA A 132 3.75 3.15 -1.92
CA ALA A 132 4.75 4.04 -2.49
C ALA A 132 5.16 5.18 -1.56
N ARG A 133 4.30 5.56 -0.60
CA ARG A 133 4.54 6.65 0.36
C ARG A 133 5.13 6.15 1.67
N ASP A 134 4.77 4.94 2.08
CA ASP A 134 5.40 4.23 3.19
C ASP A 134 5.87 2.85 2.73
N TRP A 135 7.16 2.79 2.39
CA TRP A 135 7.84 1.57 1.95
C TRP A 135 7.81 0.44 3.00
N LYS A 136 7.46 0.72 4.27
CA LYS A 136 7.24 -0.30 5.30
C LYS A 136 6.02 -1.18 5.01
N LEU A 137 5.08 -0.68 4.19
CA LEU A 137 3.89 -1.41 3.74
C LEU A 137 4.21 -2.43 2.63
N ASP A 138 5.46 -2.49 2.15
CA ASP A 138 5.95 -3.59 1.32
C ASP A 138 6.94 -4.43 2.15
N PRO A 139 6.50 -5.55 2.75
CA PRO A 139 7.35 -6.36 3.61
C PRO A 139 8.55 -6.98 2.89
N ILE A 140 8.43 -7.24 1.59
CA ILE A 140 9.52 -7.81 0.79
C ILE A 140 10.59 -6.76 0.60
N LEU A 141 10.21 -5.58 0.13
CA LEU A 141 11.11 -4.44 -0.01
C LEU A 141 11.74 -4.07 1.33
N TYR A 142 10.93 -3.93 2.38
CA TYR A 142 11.41 -3.60 3.71
C TYR A 142 12.46 -4.60 4.20
N LYS A 143 12.14 -5.90 4.16
CA LYS A 143 13.04 -6.97 4.63
C LYS A 143 14.34 -7.02 3.84
N LYS A 144 14.29 -6.83 2.52
CA LYS A 144 15.45 -6.95 1.63
C LYS A 144 16.31 -5.69 1.61
N CYS A 145 15.69 -4.51 1.72
CA CYS A 145 16.35 -3.24 1.46
C CYS A 145 16.51 -2.36 2.70
N GLN A 146 16.09 -2.77 3.90
CA GLN A 146 16.30 -1.94 5.10
C GLN A 146 17.77 -1.59 5.39
N GLY A 147 18.70 -2.52 5.15
CA GLY A 147 20.13 -2.24 5.31
C GLY A 147 20.63 -1.23 4.27
N ASP A 148 20.13 -1.33 3.04
CA ASP A 148 20.43 -0.38 1.97
C ASP A 148 19.78 0.98 2.21
N ALA A 149 18.59 1.04 2.79
CA ALA A 149 17.96 2.29 3.19
C ALA A 149 18.80 3.02 4.24
N SER A 150 19.29 2.31 5.26
CA SER A 150 20.20 2.89 6.25
C SER A 150 21.53 3.35 5.65
N ARG A 151 22.10 2.56 4.74
CA ARG A 151 23.43 2.81 4.18
C ARG A 151 23.46 3.85 3.05
N LEU A 152 22.46 3.83 2.18
CA LEU A 152 22.39 4.64 0.95
C LEU A 152 21.47 5.84 1.09
N CYS A 153 20.41 5.71 1.87
CA CYS A 153 19.37 6.73 2.06
C CYS A 153 19.43 7.39 3.44
N HIS A 154 20.44 7.04 4.25
CA HIS A 154 20.72 7.61 5.56
C HIS A 154 19.53 7.56 6.54
N THR A 155 18.81 6.44 6.55
CA THR A 155 17.69 6.22 7.48
C THR A 155 18.17 5.44 8.71
N HIS A 156 18.23 6.03 9.91
CA HIS A 156 18.60 5.27 11.10
C HIS A 156 17.35 4.64 11.76
N GLY A 157 17.11 3.35 11.52
CA GLY A 157 16.13 2.55 12.27
C GLY A 157 14.63 2.74 11.92
N TRP A 158 13.79 1.96 12.63
CA TRP A 158 12.33 1.80 12.38
C TRP A 158 11.50 3.10 12.57
N ASN A 159 12.04 4.08 13.30
CA ASN A 159 11.33 5.27 13.77
C ASN A 159 11.77 6.58 13.08
N GLU A 160 12.76 6.53 12.18
CA GLU A 160 13.27 7.71 11.46
C GLU A 160 12.71 7.87 10.06
N THR A 161 11.50 7.37 9.79
CA THR A 161 10.60 8.17 8.93
C THR A 161 10.17 9.39 9.74
N SER A 162 11.16 10.22 10.07
CA SER A 162 11.02 11.48 10.77
C SER A 162 10.10 12.34 9.93
N GLU A 163 9.28 13.17 10.59
CA GLU A 163 8.47 14.22 9.96
C GLU A 163 9.28 15.11 8.98
N MET A 164 10.62 15.05 9.05
CA MET A 164 11.58 15.68 8.14
C MET A 164 11.58 15.15 6.69
N MET A 165 11.12 13.91 6.44
CA MET A 165 11.29 13.25 5.14
C MET A 165 9.98 13.25 4.35
N PRO A 166 9.98 13.72 3.08
CA PRO A 166 8.80 13.64 2.24
C PRO A 166 8.30 12.18 2.10
N PRO A 167 6.97 11.95 2.08
CA PRO A 167 6.42 10.63 1.80
C PRO A 167 7.01 10.02 0.52
N GLY A 168 7.42 8.75 0.58
CA GLY A 168 8.01 8.04 -0.56
C GLY A 168 9.48 8.40 -0.87
N ALA A 169 10.14 9.23 -0.06
CA ALA A 169 11.56 9.56 -0.26
C ALA A 169 12.46 8.32 -0.24
N ILE A 170 12.19 7.35 0.64
CA ILE A 170 12.97 6.11 0.75
C ILE A 170 12.79 5.22 -0.45
N PHE A 171 11.54 4.99 -0.85
CA PHE A 171 11.25 4.22 -2.06
C PHE A 171 11.95 4.83 -3.27
N SER A 172 11.86 6.16 -3.44
CA SER A 172 12.52 6.89 -4.52
C SER A 172 14.04 6.78 -4.47
N CYS A 173 14.64 6.86 -3.28
CA CYS A 173 16.09 6.70 -3.10
C CYS A 173 16.54 5.28 -3.47
N LEU A 174 15.91 4.25 -2.88
CA LEU A 174 16.22 2.85 -3.15
C LEU A 174 16.06 2.53 -4.65
N TYR A 175 14.97 2.99 -5.26
CA TYR A 175 14.73 2.83 -6.69
C TYR A 175 15.86 3.44 -7.53
N ARG A 176 16.24 4.69 -7.27
CA ARG A 176 17.35 5.34 -7.99
C ARG A 176 18.64 4.55 -7.86
N HIS A 177 18.93 3.98 -6.68
CA HIS A 177 20.13 3.19 -6.44
C HIS A 177 20.10 1.81 -7.12
N ALA A 178 18.94 1.15 -7.17
CA ALA A 178 18.77 -0.15 -7.82
C ALA A 178 19.00 -0.07 -9.34
N TYR A 179 18.60 1.04 -9.96
CA TYR A 179 18.66 1.24 -11.41
C TYR A 179 19.80 2.16 -11.88
N ARG A 180 20.80 2.46 -11.03
CA ARG A 180 21.99 3.22 -11.47
C ARG A 180 22.68 2.49 -12.61
N THR A 181 23.10 3.23 -13.63
CA THR A 181 24.04 2.74 -14.65
C THR A 181 25.48 2.73 -14.10
N GLU A 182 26.40 2.03 -14.78
CA GLU A 182 27.83 2.08 -14.43
C GLU A 182 28.39 3.51 -14.48
N GLU A 183 27.96 4.30 -15.46
CA GLU A 183 28.29 5.72 -15.59
C GLU A 183 27.78 6.58 -14.43
N GLN A 184 26.68 6.17 -13.80
CA GLN A 184 26.12 6.79 -12.58
C GLN A 184 26.78 6.25 -11.29
N GLY A 185 27.85 5.47 -11.42
CA GLY A 185 28.63 4.92 -10.31
C GLY A 185 28.05 3.65 -9.71
N ARG A 186 27.32 2.83 -10.49
CA ARG A 186 26.97 1.46 -10.08
C ARG A 186 28.27 0.68 -9.83
N ARG A 187 28.53 0.27 -8.59
CA ARG A 187 29.64 -0.63 -8.29
C ARG A 187 29.32 -2.00 -8.88
N VAL A 188 30.02 -2.37 -9.94
CA VAL A 188 29.97 -3.73 -10.51
C VAL A 188 30.72 -4.63 -9.54
N GLY A 189 29.99 -5.35 -8.69
CA GLY A 189 30.55 -6.33 -7.79
C GLY A 189 30.11 -6.13 -6.34
N LEU A 190 29.13 -6.93 -5.93
CA LEU A 190 28.99 -7.62 -4.64
C LEU A 190 27.61 -8.27 -4.59
N HIS A 191 27.42 -9.30 -5.42
CA HIS A 191 26.56 -10.42 -5.03
C HIS A 191 27.49 -11.60 -4.75
N PRO A 192 27.45 -12.21 -3.55
CA PRO A 192 27.74 -13.63 -3.46
C PRO A 192 26.68 -14.44 -4.19
#